data_AF-A0A542EWK5-F1
#
_entry.id   AF-A0A542EWK5-F1
#
_cell.length_a   1.000
_cell.length_b   1.000
_cell.length_c   1.000
_cell.angle_alpha   90.00
_cell.angle_beta   90.00
_cell.angle_gamma   90.00
#
_symmetry.space_group_name_H-M   'P 1'
#
loop_
_entity.id
_entity.type
_entity.pdbx_description
1 polymer ?
#
loop_
_entity_poly.entity_id
_entity_poly.type
_entity_poly.pdbx_seq_one_letter_code
_entity_poly.pdbx_strand_id
1 'polypeptide(L)'
;MPAVCAFCGRAGKLTGEHVFGDWVGRIGLGRDPVPHGAGRLNRVGRELGVRSPFGQKVRDVCGECNHGWMSRLESIAQRVLTPMILGQPGTIAVADQGPIAAWVQKTALTAMLVSSEEERQNGYGLPASEYRALHDLRDDQNPLAASQFWVGRYQGTRLAAARVTPLVVHVDGLSDPDQPQGYAMTIALGQLVLQGLRFTTPSLEVQMDTGLELPQIWPATEPAVWPDGLPLDDATFLGFAGGKDFRSSDQRIQLRAWRPATELAPSRLAGGMVELPTACGKHSTFYPAALVHEAMRGRFSAFTLSCACSTHYLIVTEPDGARCKAAATAELISELYQALPGYEDEIPSEDGAFKRKRLTPSSPVPTRDGAPPNAS
;
A
#
# COMPACT_ATOMS: atom_id res chain seq x y z
N MET A 1 27.52 -14.16 12.27
CA MET A 1 27.97 -12.75 12.20
C MET A 1 27.22 -11.94 13.25
N PRO A 2 27.82 -10.92 13.89
CA PRO A 2 27.09 -10.05 14.81
C PRO A 2 25.98 -9.31 14.04
N ALA A 3 24.81 -9.16 14.66
CA ALA A 3 23.69 -8.47 14.05
C ALA A 3 23.99 -6.96 13.93
N VAL A 4 23.48 -6.35 12.87
CA VAL A 4 23.76 -4.94 12.52
C VAL A 4 22.49 -4.11 12.72
N CYS A 5 22.62 -2.96 13.37
CA CYS A 5 21.51 -2.02 13.50
C CYS A 5 21.11 -1.47 12.13
N ALA A 6 19.82 -1.57 11.78
CA ALA A 6 19.29 -1.07 10.51
C ALA A 6 19.55 0.44 10.31
N PHE A 7 19.44 1.22 11.39
CA PHE A 7 19.58 2.68 11.35
C PHE A 7 21.03 3.15 11.37
N CYS A 8 21.81 2.84 12.41
CA CYS A 8 23.18 3.37 12.53
C CYS A 8 24.27 2.48 11.92
N GLY A 9 23.93 1.28 11.44
CA GLY A 9 24.90 0.36 10.83
C GLY A 9 25.93 -0.26 11.79
N ARG A 10 25.85 0.01 13.10
CA ARG A 10 26.77 -0.56 14.09
C ARG A 10 26.41 -2.01 14.39
N ALA A 11 27.42 -2.87 14.42
CA ALA A 11 27.30 -4.26 14.85
C ALA A 11 27.20 -4.34 16.38
N GLY A 12 26.30 -5.16 16.91
CA GLY A 12 26.18 -5.33 18.36
C GLY A 12 24.87 -5.96 18.81
N LYS A 13 24.55 -5.78 20.11
CA LYS A 13 23.30 -6.28 20.68
C LYS A 13 22.12 -5.43 20.20
N LEU A 14 21.15 -6.10 19.60
CA LEU A 14 19.89 -5.49 19.16
C LEU A 14 18.81 -5.61 20.24
N THR A 15 17.83 -4.72 20.16
CA THR A 15 16.73 -4.54 21.10
C THR A 15 15.40 -4.70 20.38
N GLY A 16 14.32 -4.89 21.15
CA GLY A 16 12.96 -4.98 20.60
C GLY A 16 12.35 -3.59 20.45
N GLU A 17 12.41 -3.01 19.25
CA GLU A 17 11.74 -1.75 18.92
C GLU A 17 10.28 -1.99 18.55
N HIS A 18 9.36 -1.19 19.08
CA HIS A 18 7.94 -1.29 18.73
C HIS A 18 7.67 -0.59 17.40
N VAL A 19 6.81 -1.15 16.54
CA VAL A 19 6.48 -0.51 15.26
C VAL A 19 5.78 0.84 15.47
N PHE A 20 4.71 0.88 16.26
CA PHE A 20 3.93 2.10 16.52
C PHE A 20 4.27 2.80 17.85
N GLY A 21 5.32 2.35 18.55
CA GLY A 21 5.59 2.78 19.92
C GLY A 21 4.70 2.09 20.96
N ASP A 22 5.25 1.83 22.14
CA ASP A 22 4.54 1.15 23.24
C ASP A 22 3.39 2.00 23.83
N TRP A 23 3.50 3.33 23.72
CA TRP A 23 2.53 4.26 24.28
C TRP A 23 1.17 4.17 23.58
N VAL A 24 1.09 3.76 22.31
CA VAL A 24 -0.18 3.61 21.57
C VAL A 24 -1.09 2.58 22.23
N GLY A 25 -0.51 1.52 22.80
CA GLY A 25 -1.27 0.58 23.60
C GLY A 25 -1.90 1.25 24.83
N ARG A 26 -1.30 2.33 25.36
CA ARG A 26 -1.64 2.92 26.66
C ARG A 26 -2.65 4.07 26.63
N ILE A 27 -3.00 4.57 25.44
CA ILE A 27 -3.85 5.77 25.28
C ILE A 27 -5.37 5.50 25.26
N GLY A 28 -5.81 4.25 25.45
CA GLY A 28 -7.24 3.93 25.56
C GLY A 28 -7.90 3.42 24.27
N LEU A 29 -7.11 3.05 23.25
CA LEU A 29 -7.61 2.26 22.12
C LEU A 29 -7.94 0.82 22.57
N GLY A 30 -8.88 0.18 21.86
CA GLY A 30 -9.22 -1.22 22.06
C GLY A 30 -7.98 -2.12 21.99
N ARG A 31 -7.84 -3.04 22.97
CA ARG A 31 -6.67 -3.92 23.10
C ARG A 31 -6.97 -5.39 22.84
N ASP A 32 -8.22 -5.69 22.49
CA ASP A 32 -8.63 -7.05 22.23
C ASP A 32 -7.74 -7.66 21.14
N PRO A 33 -7.30 -8.92 21.30
CA PRO A 33 -6.45 -9.55 20.30
C PRO A 33 -7.12 -9.54 18.93
N VAL A 34 -6.38 -9.05 17.92
CA VAL A 34 -6.84 -9.01 16.53
C VAL A 34 -5.92 -9.86 15.64
N PRO A 35 -6.38 -10.33 14.47
CA PRO A 35 -5.50 -10.95 13.49
C PRO A 35 -4.45 -9.94 12.99
N HIS A 36 -3.18 -10.34 12.98
CA HIS A 36 -2.11 -9.56 12.35
C HIS A 36 -1.69 -10.17 11.02
N GLY A 37 -1.37 -9.30 10.06
CA GLY A 37 -0.79 -9.71 8.79
C GLY A 37 0.37 -8.80 8.38
N ALA A 38 1.33 -9.36 7.65
CA ALA A 38 2.35 -8.60 6.94
C ALA A 38 2.65 -9.30 5.61
N GLY A 39 2.94 -8.55 4.55
CA GLY A 39 3.30 -9.15 3.27
C GLY A 39 3.35 -8.15 2.14
N ARG A 40 3.82 -8.64 0.99
CA ARG A 40 3.90 -7.86 -0.25
C ARG A 40 2.51 -7.34 -0.63
N LEU A 41 2.45 -6.15 -1.22
CA LEU A 41 1.19 -5.49 -1.57
C LEU A 41 0.39 -6.27 -2.62
N ASN A 42 1.08 -6.96 -3.52
CA ASN A 42 0.49 -7.83 -4.54
C ASN A 42 0.25 -9.28 -4.09
N ARG A 43 0.50 -9.62 -2.81
CA ARG A 43 0.31 -10.97 -2.29
C ARG A 43 -0.67 -11.00 -1.13
N VAL A 44 -1.22 -12.18 -0.88
CA VAL A 44 -1.89 -12.47 0.39
C VAL A 44 -0.84 -12.34 1.49
N GLY A 45 -1.11 -11.47 2.47
CA GLY A 45 -0.23 -11.28 3.61
C GLY A 45 -0.03 -12.57 4.38
N ARG A 46 1.16 -12.76 4.94
CA ARG A 46 1.42 -13.81 5.93
C ARG A 46 0.64 -13.48 7.20
N GLU A 47 -0.16 -14.44 7.66
CA GLU A 47 -0.79 -14.35 8.96
C GLU A 47 0.27 -14.46 10.06
N LEU A 48 0.30 -13.50 10.97
CA LEU A 48 1.23 -13.43 12.10
C LEU A 48 0.59 -13.85 13.42
N GLY A 49 -0.61 -14.44 13.34
CA GLY A 49 -1.44 -14.85 14.46
C GLY A 49 -2.30 -13.73 15.06
N VAL A 50 -3.08 -14.11 16.06
CA VAL A 50 -3.96 -13.22 16.83
C VAL A 50 -3.22 -12.75 18.08
N ARG A 51 -3.06 -11.42 18.23
CA ARG A 51 -2.29 -10.81 19.34
C ARG A 51 -2.70 -9.35 19.53
N SER A 52 -2.06 -8.68 20.49
CA SER A 52 -2.34 -7.27 20.77
C SER A 52 -2.04 -6.37 19.55
N PRO A 53 -2.97 -5.47 19.15
CA PRO A 53 -2.89 -4.68 17.92
C PRO A 53 -1.63 -3.81 17.79
N PHE A 54 -1.04 -3.39 18.93
CA PHE A 54 0.08 -2.46 18.96
C PHE A 54 1.40 -3.10 19.46
N GLY A 55 1.39 -4.40 19.75
CA GLY A 55 2.52 -5.10 20.39
C GLY A 55 3.62 -5.56 19.45
N GLN A 56 3.55 -5.27 18.14
CA GLN A 56 4.54 -5.74 17.17
C GLN A 56 5.90 -5.09 17.42
N LYS A 57 6.93 -5.94 17.59
CA LYS A 57 8.33 -5.54 17.75
C LYS A 57 9.21 -6.06 16.62
N VAL A 58 10.28 -5.34 16.32
CA VAL A 58 11.38 -5.79 15.44
C VAL A 58 12.67 -5.87 16.24
N ARG A 59 13.61 -6.73 15.82
CA ARG A 59 14.87 -6.99 16.55
C ARG A 59 16.08 -6.54 15.76
N ASP A 60 15.92 -5.43 15.05
CA ASP A 60 16.85 -4.92 14.02
C ASP A 60 17.50 -3.59 14.47
N VAL A 61 17.24 -3.13 15.71
CA VAL A 61 17.62 -1.79 16.20
C VAL A 61 18.47 -1.90 17.47
N CYS A 62 19.61 -1.21 17.52
CA CYS A 62 20.47 -1.18 18.70
C CYS A 62 19.88 -0.32 19.83
N GLY A 63 20.38 -0.51 21.05
CA GLY A 63 19.91 0.23 22.22
C GLY A 63 20.13 1.74 22.16
N GLU A 64 21.20 2.22 21.51
CA GLU A 64 21.45 3.66 21.35
C GLU A 64 20.44 4.34 20.42
N CYS A 65 20.05 3.68 19.32
CA CYS A 65 19.01 4.23 18.43
C CYS A 65 17.63 4.18 19.10
N ASN A 66 17.26 3.02 19.63
CA ASN A 66 15.95 2.77 20.23
C ASN A 66 15.67 3.72 21.40
N HIS A 67 16.54 3.74 22.41
CA HIS A 67 16.35 4.59 23.60
C HIS A 67 16.84 6.03 23.42
N GLY A 68 17.46 6.35 22.28
CA GLY A 68 17.99 7.68 21.97
C GLY A 68 17.01 8.49 21.15
N TRP A 69 17.36 8.73 19.89
CA TRP A 69 16.58 9.61 19.00
C TRP A 69 15.18 9.07 18.69
N MET A 70 15.01 7.75 18.56
CA MET A 70 13.70 7.16 18.27
C MET A 70 12.74 7.40 19.43
N SER A 71 13.19 7.19 20.68
CA SER A 71 12.41 7.49 21.88
C SER A 71 12.03 8.98 22.02
N ARG A 72 12.87 9.91 21.53
CA ARG A 72 12.53 11.34 21.50
C ARG A 72 11.38 11.62 20.55
N LEU A 73 11.42 11.05 19.33
CA LEU A 73 10.31 11.14 18.38
C LEU A 73 9.03 10.52 18.94
N GLU A 74 9.12 9.38 19.64
CA GLU A 74 7.96 8.75 20.28
C GLU A 74 7.31 9.64 21.32
N SER A 75 8.12 10.36 22.12
CA SER A 75 7.61 11.25 23.16
C SER A 75 6.86 12.44 22.57
N ILE A 76 7.35 12.99 21.44
CA ILE A 76 6.69 14.08 20.73
C ILE A 76 5.41 13.57 20.06
N ALA A 77 5.48 12.44 19.35
CA ALA A 77 4.32 11.80 18.71
C ALA A 77 3.23 11.48 19.72
N GLN A 78 3.57 10.92 20.89
CA GLN A 78 2.62 10.66 21.95
C GLN A 78 1.89 11.94 22.38
N ARG A 79 2.62 13.02 22.67
CA ARG A 79 2.03 14.28 23.12
C ARG A 79 1.09 14.88 22.06
N VAL A 80 1.51 14.87 20.79
CA VAL A 80 0.83 15.60 19.71
C VAL A 80 -0.30 14.79 19.08
N LEU A 81 -0.09 13.49 18.85
CA LEU A 81 -1.00 12.66 18.07
C LEU A 81 -2.08 11.98 18.91
N THR A 82 -1.89 11.83 20.24
CA THR A 82 -2.87 11.14 21.10
C THR A 82 -4.29 11.70 20.97
N PRO A 83 -4.53 13.04 21.04
CA PRO A 83 -5.88 13.58 20.87
C PRO A 83 -6.51 13.16 19.53
N MET A 84 -5.76 13.27 18.43
CA MET A 84 -6.24 12.97 17.08
C MET A 84 -6.51 11.47 16.88
N ILE A 85 -5.65 10.60 17.43
CA ILE A 85 -5.84 9.15 17.44
C ILE A 85 -7.16 8.78 18.14
N LEU A 86 -7.49 9.48 19.22
CA LEU A 86 -8.73 9.30 19.98
C LEU A 86 -9.94 10.02 19.38
N GLY A 87 -9.79 10.71 18.24
CA GLY A 87 -10.87 11.43 17.58
C GLY A 87 -11.16 12.82 18.14
N GLN A 88 -10.28 13.35 18.98
CA GLN A 88 -10.40 14.69 19.53
C GLN A 88 -9.73 15.71 18.60
N PRO A 89 -10.34 16.89 18.39
CA PRO A 89 -9.73 17.93 17.57
C PRO A 89 -8.40 18.39 18.19
N GLY A 90 -7.48 18.83 17.33
CA GLY A 90 -6.16 19.29 17.76
C GLY A 90 -5.44 20.07 16.66
N THR A 91 -4.25 20.55 17.00
CA THR A 91 -3.40 21.31 16.07
C THR A 91 -1.97 20.82 16.19
N ILE A 92 -1.33 20.54 15.05
CA ILE A 92 0.10 20.24 14.98
C ILE A 92 0.83 21.56 14.73
N ALA A 93 1.44 22.09 15.80
CA ALA A 93 2.24 23.31 15.73
C ALA A 93 3.43 23.14 14.79
N VAL A 94 3.87 24.23 14.15
CA VAL A 94 5.01 24.24 13.21
C VAL A 94 6.27 23.61 13.82
N ALA A 95 6.52 23.81 15.12
CA ALA A 95 7.68 23.22 15.81
C ALA A 95 7.59 21.69 15.97
N ASP A 96 6.38 21.12 15.95
CA ASP A 96 6.14 19.68 16.10
C ASP A 96 6.08 18.96 14.74
N GLN A 97 5.89 19.70 13.65
CA GLN A 97 5.67 19.16 12.30
C GLN A 97 6.84 18.32 11.76
N GLY A 98 8.08 18.83 11.84
CA GLY A 98 9.29 18.07 11.49
C GLY A 98 9.40 16.76 12.28
N PRO A 99 9.36 16.80 13.62
CA PRO A 99 9.38 15.59 14.46
C PRO A 99 8.26 14.59 14.15
N ILE A 100 7.03 15.05 13.88
CA ILE A 100 5.92 14.15 13.50
C ILE A 100 6.18 13.51 12.13
N ALA A 101 6.64 14.28 11.14
CA ALA A 101 6.99 13.73 9.83
C ALA A 101 8.15 12.72 9.93
N ALA A 102 9.17 13.01 10.73
CA ALA A 102 10.27 12.09 11.03
C ALA A 102 9.76 10.82 11.76
N TRP A 103 8.80 10.95 12.68
CA TRP A 103 8.17 9.81 13.34
C TRP A 103 7.41 8.93 12.35
N VAL A 104 6.67 9.51 11.39
CA VAL A 104 6.00 8.76 10.33
C VAL A 104 7.00 7.96 9.52
N GLN A 105 8.10 8.59 9.09
CA GLN A 105 9.13 7.92 8.29
C GLN A 105 9.85 6.84 9.09
N LYS A 106 10.19 7.10 10.36
CA LYS A 106 10.75 6.11 11.28
C LYS A 106 9.83 4.91 11.41
N THR A 107 8.54 5.13 11.69
CA THR A 107 7.55 4.06 11.87
C THR A 107 7.35 3.24 10.60
N ALA A 108 7.32 3.88 9.42
CA ALA A 108 7.25 3.18 8.14
C ALA A 108 8.50 2.31 7.89
N LEU A 109 9.69 2.84 8.14
CA LEU A 109 10.95 2.08 8.05
C LEU A 109 10.97 0.91 9.04
N THR A 110 10.58 1.12 10.29
CA THR A 110 10.48 0.06 11.31
C THR A 110 9.46 -1.01 10.91
N ALA A 111 8.32 -0.63 10.32
CA ALA A 111 7.32 -1.59 9.84
C ALA A 111 7.88 -2.52 8.74
N MET A 112 8.75 -2.00 7.87
CA MET A 112 9.42 -2.81 6.83
C MET A 112 10.40 -3.84 7.41
N LEU A 113 10.85 -3.67 8.67
CA LEU A 113 11.72 -4.62 9.37
C LEU A 113 10.95 -5.82 9.97
N VAL A 114 9.61 -5.85 9.88
CA VAL A 114 8.79 -7.02 10.25
C VAL A 114 9.04 -8.20 9.29
N SER A 115 9.38 -7.90 8.04
CA SER A 115 9.81 -8.85 7.02
C SER A 115 11.18 -9.42 7.36
N SER A 116 11.47 -10.66 6.98
CA SER A 116 12.81 -11.24 7.20
C SER A 116 13.88 -10.51 6.39
N GLU A 117 15.14 -10.63 6.79
CA GLU A 117 16.27 -10.08 6.03
C GLU A 117 16.30 -10.61 4.59
N GLU A 118 16.05 -11.90 4.41
CA GLU A 118 15.95 -12.55 3.10
C GLU A 118 14.82 -11.95 2.25
N GLU A 119 13.63 -11.75 2.83
CA GLU A 119 12.51 -11.12 2.12
C GLU A 119 12.88 -9.71 1.66
N ARG A 120 13.55 -8.93 2.52
CA ARG A 120 14.00 -7.56 2.21
C ARG A 120 15.05 -7.53 1.11
N GLN A 121 16.04 -8.43 1.16
CA GLN A 121 17.07 -8.57 0.12
C GLN A 121 16.46 -8.99 -1.23
N ASN A 122 15.36 -9.75 -1.21
CA ASN A 122 14.61 -10.17 -2.39
C ASN A 122 13.53 -9.14 -2.83
N GLY A 123 13.72 -7.85 -2.53
CA GLY A 123 12.89 -6.76 -3.03
C GLY A 123 11.62 -6.45 -2.23
N TYR A 124 11.47 -6.99 -1.00
CA TYR A 124 10.42 -6.60 -0.06
C TYR A 124 10.94 -5.69 1.07
N GLY A 125 11.91 -4.83 0.74
CA GLY A 125 12.53 -3.90 1.68
C GLY A 125 12.80 -2.54 1.04
N LEU A 126 13.12 -1.56 1.89
CA LEU A 126 13.68 -0.29 1.47
C LEU A 126 15.22 -0.35 1.52
N PRO A 127 15.93 0.43 0.69
CA PRO A 127 17.39 0.48 0.71
C PRO A 127 17.93 0.83 2.10
N ALA A 128 19.04 0.20 2.51
CA ALA A 128 19.70 0.49 3.79
C ALA A 128 20.12 1.97 3.93
N SER A 129 20.32 2.67 2.80
CA SER A 129 20.61 4.11 2.78
C SER A 129 19.49 4.96 3.36
N GLU A 130 18.21 4.58 3.21
CA GLU A 130 17.10 5.37 3.78
C GLU A 130 17.11 5.34 5.31
N TYR A 131 17.45 4.19 5.90
CA TYR A 131 17.59 4.05 7.36
C TYR A 131 18.78 4.84 7.89
N ARG A 132 19.92 4.77 7.19
CA ARG A 132 21.15 5.49 7.55
C ARG A 132 20.97 6.99 7.43
N ALA A 133 20.38 7.45 6.34
CA ALA A 133 20.11 8.87 6.13
C ALA A 133 19.18 9.43 7.21
N LEU A 134 18.15 8.69 7.64
CA LEU A 134 17.25 9.18 8.70
C LEU A 134 17.96 9.23 10.05
N HIS A 135 18.84 8.25 10.33
CA HIS A 135 19.71 8.30 11.50
C HIS A 135 20.70 9.48 11.47
N ASP A 136 21.19 9.87 10.30
CA ASP A 136 22.14 10.97 10.18
C ASP A 136 21.45 12.32 10.47
N LEU A 137 20.16 12.45 10.17
CA LEU A 137 19.30 13.60 10.50
C LEU A 137 18.67 13.56 11.91
N ARG A 138 19.03 12.59 12.74
CA ARG A 138 18.38 12.33 14.04
C ARG A 138 18.37 13.50 15.04
N ASP A 139 19.33 14.41 14.90
CA ASP A 139 19.50 15.55 15.81
C ASP A 139 18.64 16.74 15.35
N ASP A 140 18.39 16.87 14.05
CA ASP A 140 17.47 17.85 13.46
C ASP A 140 15.99 17.45 13.63
N GLN A 141 15.73 16.14 13.83
CA GLN A 141 14.38 15.57 13.96
C GLN A 141 13.47 15.88 12.76
N ASN A 142 14.06 16.05 11.58
CA ASN A 142 13.35 16.25 10.33
C ASN A 142 13.25 14.92 9.56
N PRO A 143 12.22 14.76 8.70
CA PRO A 143 12.21 13.66 7.75
C PRO A 143 13.34 13.82 6.73
N LEU A 144 13.58 12.78 5.93
CA LEU A 144 14.48 12.85 4.80
C LEU A 144 14.07 13.96 3.83
N ALA A 145 15.05 14.58 3.18
CA ALA A 145 14.84 15.56 2.12
C ALA A 145 13.94 15.01 0.99
N ALA A 146 13.37 15.90 0.19
CA ALA A 146 12.42 15.56 -0.87
C ALA A 146 11.27 14.67 -0.36
N SER A 147 10.71 15.04 0.79
CA SER A 147 9.55 14.39 1.39
C SER A 147 8.47 15.40 1.72
N GLN A 148 7.22 14.96 1.66
CA GLN A 148 6.04 15.73 2.00
C GLN A 148 5.10 14.86 2.84
N PHE A 149 4.39 15.46 3.79
CA PHE A 149 3.54 14.73 4.72
C PHE A 149 2.24 15.46 5.01
N TRP A 150 1.17 14.70 5.19
CA TRP A 150 -0.18 15.19 5.46
C TRP A 150 -0.82 14.42 6.61
N VAL A 151 -1.79 15.08 7.26
CA VAL A 151 -2.59 14.51 8.33
C VAL A 151 -4.07 14.52 7.95
N GLY A 152 -4.78 13.44 8.24
CA GLY A 152 -6.19 13.30 7.89
C GLY A 152 -6.97 12.48 8.90
N ARG A 153 -8.28 12.42 8.71
CA ARG A 153 -9.18 11.62 9.54
C ARG A 153 -9.48 10.28 8.89
N TYR A 154 -9.39 9.22 9.67
CA TYR A 154 -9.80 7.89 9.30
C TYR A 154 -11.10 7.49 10.02
N GLN A 155 -12.08 7.04 9.25
CA GLN A 155 -13.41 6.59 9.67
C GLN A 155 -13.64 5.16 9.18
N GLY A 156 -12.76 4.26 9.63
CA GLY A 156 -12.87 2.84 9.32
C GLY A 156 -12.72 1.97 10.56
N THR A 157 -12.63 0.67 10.34
CA THR A 157 -12.57 -0.34 11.41
C THR A 157 -11.15 -0.75 11.78
N ARG A 158 -10.12 -0.32 11.01
CA ARG A 158 -8.72 -0.68 11.29
C ARG A 158 -8.22 0.03 12.55
N LEU A 159 -7.79 -0.75 13.54
CA LEU A 159 -7.16 -0.21 14.75
C LEU A 159 -5.78 0.37 14.47
N ALA A 160 -4.99 -0.32 13.64
CA ALA A 160 -3.67 0.10 13.22
C ALA A 160 -3.31 -0.45 11.84
N ALA A 161 -2.63 0.35 11.03
CA ALA A 161 -2.01 -0.10 9.78
C ALA A 161 -0.77 0.74 9.47
N ALA A 162 0.27 0.10 8.95
CA ALA A 162 1.42 0.76 8.33
C ALA A 162 1.60 0.16 6.93
N ARG A 163 1.65 1.00 5.91
CA ARG A 163 1.87 0.59 4.52
C ARG A 163 2.95 1.44 3.89
N VAL A 164 3.80 0.78 3.11
CA VAL A 164 4.80 1.42 2.26
C VAL A 164 4.53 0.99 0.83
N THR A 165 4.22 1.95 -0.04
CA THR A 165 3.90 1.69 -1.45
C THR A 165 4.97 2.33 -2.33
N PRO A 166 5.77 1.56 -3.07
CA PRO A 166 6.70 2.13 -4.04
C PRO A 166 5.92 2.84 -5.15
N LEU A 167 6.39 4.02 -5.55
CA LEU A 167 5.74 4.88 -6.52
C LEU A 167 6.68 5.15 -7.71
N VAL A 168 6.07 5.28 -8.88
CA VAL A 168 6.70 5.83 -10.07
C VAL A 168 6.17 7.22 -10.37
N VAL A 169 7.04 8.08 -10.90
CA VAL A 169 6.65 9.35 -11.50
C VAL A 169 6.27 9.06 -12.95
N HIS A 170 4.96 9.05 -13.23
CA HIS A 170 4.42 8.90 -14.56
C HIS A 170 4.35 10.25 -15.26
N VAL A 171 4.79 10.28 -16.52
CA VAL A 171 4.66 11.43 -17.40
C VAL A 171 3.90 11.00 -18.64
N ASP A 172 2.83 11.72 -18.98
CA ASP A 172 2.00 11.38 -20.14
C ASP A 172 2.84 11.31 -21.43
N GLY A 173 2.67 10.22 -22.17
CA GLY A 173 3.43 9.95 -23.41
C GLY A 173 4.79 9.28 -23.21
N LEU A 174 5.23 9.06 -21.97
CA LEU A 174 6.45 8.31 -21.65
C LEU A 174 6.12 6.97 -20.99
N SER A 175 6.98 5.98 -21.22
CA SER A 175 6.89 4.68 -20.54
C SER A 175 7.23 4.84 -19.06
N ASP A 176 6.54 4.09 -18.21
CA ASP A 176 6.87 4.03 -16.78
C ASP A 176 8.29 3.47 -16.60
N PRO A 177 9.04 3.99 -15.62
CA PRO A 177 10.36 3.49 -15.30
C PRO A 177 10.33 2.11 -14.62
N ASP A 178 11.37 1.32 -14.87
CA ASP A 178 11.50 -0.06 -14.35
C ASP A 178 11.81 -0.13 -12.86
N GLN A 179 12.14 1.00 -12.22
CA GLN A 179 12.39 1.11 -10.78
C GLN A 179 11.54 2.23 -10.20
N PRO A 180 11.15 2.17 -8.92
CA PRO A 180 10.42 3.25 -8.26
C PRO A 180 11.31 4.48 -8.00
N GLN A 181 10.77 5.68 -8.21
CA GLN A 181 11.42 6.98 -7.92
C GLN A 181 11.08 7.52 -6.53
N GLY A 182 10.23 6.81 -5.79
CA GLY A 182 9.78 7.22 -4.49
C GLY A 182 8.89 6.17 -3.85
N TYR A 183 8.31 6.52 -2.71
CA TYR A 183 7.33 5.68 -2.04
C TYR A 183 6.38 6.51 -1.18
N ALA A 184 5.13 6.04 -1.10
CA ALA A 184 4.16 6.50 -0.11
C ALA A 184 4.35 5.74 1.20
N MET A 185 4.12 6.42 2.30
CA MET A 185 4.02 5.88 3.65
C MET A 185 2.61 6.18 4.15
N THR A 186 1.90 5.20 4.67
CA THR A 186 0.55 5.42 5.23
C THR A 186 0.47 4.74 6.58
N ILE A 187 0.18 5.54 7.60
CA ILE A 187 -0.06 5.09 8.97
C ILE A 187 -1.50 5.42 9.32
N ALA A 188 -2.28 4.41 9.71
CA ALA A 188 -3.59 4.61 10.34
C ALA A 188 -3.51 4.12 11.79
N LEU A 189 -4.01 4.91 12.73
CA LEU A 189 -4.09 4.59 14.16
C LEU A 189 -5.36 5.22 14.75
N GLY A 190 -6.30 4.40 15.24
CA GLY A 190 -7.59 4.91 15.72
C GLY A 190 -8.30 5.73 14.64
N GLN A 191 -8.61 7.00 14.93
CA GLN A 191 -9.21 7.93 13.95
C GLN A 191 -8.20 8.77 13.15
N LEU A 192 -6.89 8.59 13.39
CA LEU A 192 -5.84 9.33 12.69
C LEU A 192 -5.36 8.56 11.45
N VAL A 193 -5.19 9.26 10.34
CA VAL A 193 -4.34 8.80 9.22
C VAL A 193 -3.25 9.82 8.94
N LEU A 194 -2.03 9.34 8.71
CA LEU A 194 -0.88 10.11 8.29
C LEU A 194 -0.41 9.55 6.95
N GLN A 195 -0.18 10.44 5.99
CA GLN A 195 0.38 10.08 4.69
C GLN A 195 1.70 10.81 4.49
N GLY A 196 2.72 10.06 4.12
CA GLY A 196 4.01 10.60 3.72
C GLY A 196 4.31 10.22 2.29
N LEU A 197 5.04 11.08 1.59
CA LEU A 197 5.59 10.87 0.27
C LEU A 197 7.07 11.17 0.33
N ARG A 198 7.89 10.28 -0.24
CA ARG A 198 9.35 10.43 -0.33
C ARG A 198 9.79 10.20 -1.77
N PHE A 199 10.54 11.14 -2.35
CA PHE A 199 11.17 10.99 -3.67
C PHE A 199 12.63 10.56 -3.55
N THR A 200 12.94 9.29 -3.82
CA THR A 200 14.33 8.78 -3.74
C THR A 200 15.25 9.40 -4.79
N THR A 201 14.68 10.01 -5.83
CA THR A 201 15.41 10.79 -6.85
C THR A 201 15.07 12.28 -6.70
N PRO A 202 15.91 13.09 -6.01
CA PRO A 202 15.58 14.49 -5.69
C PRO A 202 15.28 15.37 -6.91
N SER A 203 15.89 15.11 -8.06
CA SER A 203 15.63 15.86 -9.30
C SER A 203 14.22 15.64 -9.87
N LEU A 204 13.47 14.68 -9.33
CA LEU A 204 12.08 14.38 -9.69
C LEU A 204 11.10 14.82 -8.60
N GLU A 205 11.57 15.52 -7.57
CA GLU A 205 10.71 16.09 -6.55
C GLU A 205 9.74 17.09 -7.18
N VAL A 206 8.47 16.89 -6.90
CA VAL A 206 7.39 17.79 -7.31
C VAL A 206 6.47 17.99 -6.13
N GLN A 207 6.00 19.23 -5.94
CA GLN A 207 5.01 19.53 -4.92
C GLN A 207 3.70 18.81 -5.26
N MET A 208 3.16 18.14 -4.25
CA MET A 208 1.93 17.39 -4.34
C MET A 208 0.92 17.98 -3.39
N ASP A 209 -0.33 17.92 -3.79
CA ASP A 209 -1.50 18.09 -2.94
C ASP A 209 -2.23 16.75 -2.81
N THR A 210 -3.26 16.72 -1.97
CA THR A 210 -4.13 15.56 -1.80
C THR A 210 -5.52 15.90 -2.33
N GLY A 211 -6.14 15.00 -3.09
CA GLY A 211 -7.54 15.13 -3.53
C GLY A 211 -8.54 15.14 -2.36
N LEU A 212 -8.13 14.69 -1.17
CA LEU A 212 -8.90 14.79 0.07
C LEU A 212 -8.69 16.11 0.82
N GLU A 213 -7.95 17.08 0.28
CA GLU A 213 -7.70 18.40 0.91
C GLU A 213 -7.13 18.27 2.34
N LEU A 214 -6.27 17.28 2.57
CA LEU A 214 -5.63 17.04 3.86
C LEU A 214 -4.63 18.16 4.19
N PRO A 215 -4.60 18.65 5.44
CA PRO A 215 -3.58 19.57 5.90
C PRO A 215 -2.17 19.00 5.72
N GLN A 216 -1.30 19.77 5.06
CA GLN A 216 0.11 19.45 4.95
C GLN A 216 0.80 19.77 6.28
N ILE A 217 1.54 18.80 6.80
CA ILE A 217 2.38 18.95 8.00
C ILE A 217 3.85 19.08 7.65
N TRP A 218 4.26 18.75 6.42
CA TRP A 218 5.64 18.94 6.00
C TRP A 218 5.71 19.07 4.47
N PRO A 219 6.51 20.01 3.92
CA PRO A 219 7.28 21.06 4.59
C PRO A 219 6.43 21.98 5.46
N ALA A 220 6.99 22.42 6.59
CA ALA A 220 6.24 23.18 7.59
C ALA A 220 6.09 24.65 7.16
N THR A 221 4.85 25.11 6.99
CA THR A 221 4.52 26.50 6.62
C THR A 221 3.66 27.16 7.68
N GLU A 222 2.56 26.51 8.05
CA GLU A 222 1.58 26.97 9.04
C GLU A 222 1.13 25.82 9.94
N PRO A 223 0.55 26.09 11.13
CA PRO A 223 0.01 25.04 11.99
C PRO A 223 -1.07 24.23 11.27
N ALA A 224 -1.00 22.91 11.34
CA ALA A 224 -1.99 22.02 10.72
C ALA A 224 -3.13 21.73 11.70
N VAL A 225 -4.35 22.13 11.34
CA VAL A 225 -5.55 21.87 12.14
C VAL A 225 -6.10 20.48 11.82
N TRP A 226 -6.60 19.78 12.83
CA TRP A 226 -7.20 18.46 12.66
C TRP A 226 -8.50 18.35 13.48
N PRO A 227 -9.57 17.75 12.94
CA PRO A 227 -9.67 17.21 11.59
C PRO A 227 -10.06 18.29 10.57
N ASP A 228 -9.26 18.44 9.51
CA ASP A 228 -9.60 19.18 8.30
C ASP A 228 -9.41 18.23 7.08
N GLY A 229 -10.05 18.57 5.96
CA GLY A 229 -10.11 17.72 4.77
C GLY A 229 -11.20 16.64 4.82
N LEU A 230 -11.31 15.86 3.75
CA LEU A 230 -12.28 14.78 3.62
C LEU A 230 -11.82 13.51 4.38
N PRO A 231 -12.73 12.84 5.12
CA PRO A 231 -12.37 11.63 5.85
C PRO A 231 -12.13 10.45 4.91
N LEU A 232 -11.21 9.58 5.31
CA LEU A 232 -10.88 8.32 4.65
C LEU A 232 -11.60 7.15 5.34
N ASP A 233 -12.21 6.25 4.58
CA ASP A 233 -12.91 5.07 5.11
C ASP A 233 -12.23 3.74 4.72
N ASP A 234 -12.85 2.62 5.08
CA ASP A 234 -12.28 1.30 4.79
C ASP A 234 -12.16 0.98 3.30
N ALA A 235 -13.09 1.50 2.49
CA ALA A 235 -13.19 1.26 1.05
C ALA A 235 -12.15 2.07 0.27
N THR A 236 -11.88 3.30 0.70
CA THR A 236 -10.97 4.24 0.05
C THR A 236 -9.51 4.08 0.53
N PHE A 237 -9.29 3.51 1.72
CA PHE A 237 -7.96 3.35 2.34
C PHE A 237 -6.89 2.75 1.42
N LEU A 238 -7.22 1.69 0.68
CA LEU A 238 -6.23 1.02 -0.18
C LEU A 238 -5.82 1.89 -1.38
N GLY A 239 -6.78 2.64 -1.96
CA GLY A 239 -6.49 3.57 -3.04
C GLY A 239 -5.62 4.73 -2.55
N PHE A 240 -5.98 5.29 -1.38
CA PHE A 240 -5.22 6.32 -0.71
C PHE A 240 -3.78 5.88 -0.40
N ALA A 241 -3.60 4.73 0.25
CA ALA A 241 -2.28 4.17 0.54
C ALA A 241 -1.49 3.80 -0.72
N GLY A 242 -2.19 3.58 -1.84
CA GLY A 242 -1.61 3.38 -3.17
C GLY A 242 -1.14 4.66 -3.86
N GLY A 243 -1.33 5.83 -3.24
CA GLY A 243 -0.97 7.13 -3.80
C GLY A 243 -1.99 7.68 -4.80
N LYS A 244 -3.20 7.10 -4.92
CA LYS A 244 -4.23 7.57 -5.87
C LYS A 244 -4.75 8.96 -5.56
N ASP A 245 -4.53 9.45 -4.34
CA ASP A 245 -5.01 10.75 -3.91
C ASP A 245 -4.02 11.88 -4.17
N PHE A 246 -2.75 11.59 -4.49
CA PHE A 246 -1.80 12.64 -4.82
C PHE A 246 -2.21 13.39 -6.10
N ARG A 247 -2.08 14.71 -6.06
CA ARG A 247 -2.36 15.64 -7.16
C ARG A 247 -1.13 16.50 -7.37
N SER A 248 -0.57 16.49 -8.57
CA SER A 248 0.50 17.41 -8.92
C SER A 248 -0.09 18.73 -9.45
N SER A 249 0.61 19.83 -9.21
CA SER A 249 0.32 21.10 -9.88
C SER A 249 0.62 21.05 -11.39
N ASP A 250 1.51 20.15 -11.85
CA ASP A 250 1.71 19.84 -13.27
C ASP A 250 0.82 18.66 -13.66
N GLN A 251 -0.22 18.91 -14.46
CA GLN A 251 -1.18 17.89 -14.87
C GLN A 251 -0.57 16.73 -15.67
N ARG A 252 0.63 16.92 -16.25
CA ARG A 252 1.36 15.87 -16.98
C ARG A 252 2.07 14.90 -16.06
N ILE A 253 2.24 15.26 -14.77
CA ILE A 253 2.95 14.47 -13.77
C ILE A 253 1.93 13.79 -12.86
N GLN A 254 2.00 12.47 -12.80
CA GLN A 254 1.16 11.66 -11.93
C GLN A 254 2.04 10.73 -11.11
N LEU A 255 1.65 10.50 -9.86
CA LEU A 255 2.21 9.40 -9.07
C LEU A 255 1.35 8.16 -9.27
N ARG A 256 2.01 7.04 -9.58
CA ARG A 256 1.35 5.74 -9.71
C ARG A 256 2.08 4.72 -8.85
N ALA A 257 1.34 3.78 -8.28
CA ALA A 257 1.97 2.64 -7.63
C ALA A 257 2.82 1.86 -8.63
N TRP A 258 4.03 1.49 -8.21
CA TRP A 258 4.93 0.72 -9.06
C TRP A 258 4.39 -0.70 -9.23
N ARG A 259 3.87 -0.96 -10.45
CA ARG A 259 3.10 -2.16 -10.79
C ARG A 259 3.74 -3.47 -10.33
N PRO A 260 5.06 -3.72 -10.48
CA PRO A 260 5.68 -4.96 -10.02
C PRO A 260 5.51 -5.26 -8.51
N ALA A 261 5.28 -4.24 -7.67
CA ALA A 261 5.05 -4.43 -6.24
C ALA A 261 3.56 -4.56 -5.88
N THR A 262 2.66 -3.97 -6.67
CA THR A 262 1.22 -3.86 -6.35
C THR A 262 0.31 -4.74 -7.20
N GLU A 263 0.81 -5.22 -8.34
CA GLU A 263 0.11 -6.10 -9.26
C GLU A 263 0.80 -7.47 -9.31
N LEU A 264 0.02 -8.50 -9.64
CA LEU A 264 0.59 -9.82 -9.90
C LEU A 264 1.43 -9.78 -11.17
N ALA A 265 2.39 -10.70 -11.25
CA ALA A 265 3.16 -10.85 -12.48
C ALA A 265 2.21 -11.13 -13.66
N PRO A 266 2.50 -10.59 -14.86
CA PRO A 266 1.69 -10.83 -16.03
C PRO A 266 1.52 -12.32 -16.28
N SER A 267 0.34 -12.70 -16.76
CA SER A 267 0.10 -14.06 -17.19
C SER A 267 0.94 -14.41 -18.42
N ARG A 268 1.28 -15.68 -18.58
CA ARG A 268 2.15 -16.17 -19.66
C ARG A 268 1.47 -17.28 -20.44
N LEU A 269 1.68 -17.32 -21.74
CA LEU A 269 1.25 -18.45 -22.56
C LEU A 269 2.20 -19.64 -22.30
N ALA A 270 1.64 -20.77 -21.88
CA ALA A 270 2.35 -22.01 -21.63
C ALA A 270 1.50 -23.17 -22.19
N GLY A 271 1.94 -23.75 -23.31
CA GLY A 271 1.31 -24.94 -23.89
C GLY A 271 -0.20 -24.80 -24.17
N GLY A 272 -0.64 -23.72 -24.83
CA GLY A 272 -2.08 -23.52 -25.13
C GLY A 272 -2.94 -23.06 -23.93
N MET A 273 -2.35 -23.03 -22.74
CA MET A 273 -2.92 -22.46 -21.52
C MET A 273 -2.26 -21.12 -21.21
N VAL A 274 -2.94 -20.34 -20.37
CA VAL A 274 -2.42 -19.12 -19.78
C VAL A 274 -2.10 -19.42 -18.32
N GLU A 275 -0.81 -19.38 -18.00
CA GLU A 275 -0.32 -19.40 -16.64
C GLU A 275 -0.64 -18.07 -15.97
N LEU A 276 -1.45 -18.11 -14.92
CA LEU A 276 -1.79 -16.98 -14.07
C LEU A 276 -1.10 -17.12 -12.71
N PRO A 277 -0.07 -16.30 -12.42
CA PRO A 277 0.54 -16.24 -11.09
C PRO A 277 -0.51 -15.90 -10.03
N THR A 278 -0.58 -16.68 -8.95
CA THR A 278 -1.57 -16.46 -7.88
C THR A 278 -1.04 -15.54 -6.79
N ALA A 279 -1.96 -14.88 -6.07
CA ALA A 279 -1.62 -13.97 -4.97
C ALA A 279 -0.93 -14.62 -3.77
N CYS A 280 -0.88 -15.95 -3.64
CA CYS A 280 -0.04 -16.58 -2.61
C CYS A 280 1.47 -16.45 -2.91
N GLY A 281 1.82 -16.14 -4.18
CA GLY A 281 3.19 -15.96 -4.64
C GLY A 281 4.03 -17.25 -4.75
N LYS A 282 3.41 -18.43 -4.60
CA LYS A 282 4.05 -19.75 -4.70
C LYS A 282 3.47 -20.64 -5.79
N HIS A 283 2.22 -20.40 -6.17
CA HIS A 283 1.50 -21.23 -7.13
C HIS A 283 1.05 -20.40 -8.33
N SER A 284 0.82 -21.09 -9.43
CA SER A 284 0.13 -20.56 -10.61
C SER A 284 -1.16 -21.34 -10.82
N THR A 285 -2.20 -20.67 -11.31
CA THR A 285 -3.41 -21.32 -11.83
C THR A 285 -3.44 -21.16 -13.33
N PHE A 286 -4.17 -22.02 -14.04
CA PHE A 286 -4.16 -22.04 -15.50
C PHE A 286 -5.56 -21.87 -16.04
N TYR A 287 -5.69 -21.19 -17.18
CA TYR A 287 -6.94 -21.11 -17.94
C TYR A 287 -6.67 -21.13 -19.45
N PRO A 288 -7.62 -21.55 -20.30
CA PRO A 288 -7.37 -21.71 -21.72
C PRO A 288 -7.00 -20.41 -22.45
N ALA A 289 -5.96 -20.44 -23.29
CA ALA A 289 -5.53 -19.27 -24.09
C ALA A 289 -6.59 -18.81 -25.10
N ALA A 290 -7.51 -19.70 -25.49
CA ALA A 290 -8.66 -19.36 -26.32
C ALA A 290 -9.46 -18.17 -25.75
N LEU A 291 -9.54 -18.04 -24.42
CA LEU A 291 -10.24 -16.95 -23.76
C LEU A 291 -9.56 -15.59 -23.97
N VAL A 292 -8.23 -15.54 -24.07
CA VAL A 292 -7.49 -14.32 -24.41
C VAL A 292 -7.76 -13.93 -25.85
N HIS A 293 -7.72 -14.89 -26.78
CA HIS A 293 -8.03 -14.61 -28.19
C HIS A 293 -9.47 -14.14 -28.41
N GLU A 294 -10.42 -14.61 -27.60
CA GLU A 294 -11.78 -14.09 -27.61
C GLU A 294 -11.86 -12.66 -27.05
N ALA A 295 -11.16 -12.37 -25.94
CA ALA A 295 -11.13 -11.05 -25.33
C ALA A 295 -10.50 -9.98 -26.24
N MET A 296 -9.43 -10.32 -26.96
CA MET A 296 -8.85 -9.46 -28.01
C MET A 296 -9.84 -9.13 -29.14
N ARG A 297 -10.88 -9.95 -29.32
CA ARG A 297 -11.97 -9.74 -30.29
C ARG A 297 -13.22 -9.14 -29.65
N GLY A 298 -13.10 -8.58 -28.45
CA GLY A 298 -14.18 -7.92 -27.71
C GLY A 298 -15.18 -8.88 -27.06
N ARG A 299 -14.85 -10.16 -26.90
CA ARG A 299 -15.69 -11.15 -26.21
C ARG A 299 -15.09 -11.50 -24.85
N PHE A 300 -15.69 -10.95 -23.80
CA PHE A 300 -15.18 -11.11 -22.44
C PHE A 300 -15.85 -12.27 -21.71
N SER A 301 -15.08 -12.97 -20.89
CA SER A 301 -15.53 -14.07 -20.06
C SER A 301 -15.11 -13.85 -18.61
N ALA A 302 -15.93 -14.33 -17.69
CA ALA A 302 -15.57 -14.48 -16.29
C ALA A 302 -15.51 -15.96 -15.91
N PHE A 303 -14.64 -16.32 -14.98
CA PHE A 303 -14.53 -17.69 -14.46
C PHE A 303 -13.84 -17.66 -13.09
N THR A 304 -13.96 -18.76 -12.37
CA THR A 304 -13.36 -18.91 -11.05
C THR A 304 -12.17 -19.86 -11.09
N LEU A 305 -11.10 -19.51 -10.39
CA LEU A 305 -9.93 -20.37 -10.20
C LEU A 305 -9.68 -20.53 -8.71
N SER A 306 -9.14 -21.67 -8.29
CA SER A 306 -8.74 -21.90 -6.91
C SER A 306 -7.27 -22.25 -6.88
N CYS A 307 -6.53 -21.60 -5.99
CA CYS A 307 -5.14 -21.92 -5.73
C CYS A 307 -5.05 -23.10 -4.75
N ALA A 308 -3.97 -23.89 -4.85
CA ALA A 308 -3.72 -25.04 -3.97
C ALA A 308 -3.65 -24.69 -2.47
N CYS A 309 -3.51 -23.41 -2.11
CA CYS A 309 -3.56 -22.92 -0.73
C CYS A 309 -4.93 -22.34 -0.34
N SER A 310 -6.02 -22.80 -0.97
CA SER A 310 -7.41 -22.44 -0.63
C SER A 310 -7.78 -20.97 -0.84
N THR A 311 -6.98 -20.20 -1.60
CA THR A 311 -7.40 -18.88 -2.06
C THR A 311 -8.20 -19.02 -3.35
N HIS A 312 -9.34 -18.36 -3.43
CA HIS A 312 -10.24 -18.40 -4.58
C HIS A 312 -10.17 -17.10 -5.36
N TYR A 313 -10.31 -17.17 -6.67
CA TYR A 313 -10.15 -16.06 -7.59
C TYR A 313 -11.34 -15.96 -8.52
N LEU A 314 -11.85 -14.75 -8.72
CA LEU A 314 -12.70 -14.38 -9.83
C LEU A 314 -11.82 -13.71 -10.89
N ILE A 315 -11.78 -14.31 -12.07
CA ILE A 315 -11.03 -13.81 -13.22
C ILE A 315 -12.01 -13.27 -14.24
N VAL A 316 -11.73 -12.08 -14.78
CA VAL A 316 -12.46 -11.47 -15.89
C VAL A 316 -11.46 -11.13 -16.99
N THR A 317 -11.65 -11.67 -18.19
CA THR A 317 -10.75 -11.42 -19.32
C THR A 317 -10.90 -9.99 -19.84
N GLU A 318 -9.80 -9.38 -20.25
CA GLU A 318 -9.72 -8.04 -20.85
C GLU A 318 -8.90 -8.10 -22.16
N PRO A 319 -8.96 -7.09 -23.05
CA PRO A 319 -8.28 -7.14 -24.36
C PRO A 319 -6.76 -7.37 -24.28
N ASP A 320 -6.13 -6.91 -23.20
CA ASP A 320 -4.70 -6.93 -22.94
C ASP A 320 -4.31 -7.80 -21.72
N GLY A 321 -5.25 -8.60 -21.19
CA GLY A 321 -4.96 -9.49 -20.07
C GLY A 321 -6.18 -10.04 -19.36
N ALA A 322 -6.13 -10.06 -18.03
CA ALA A 322 -7.24 -10.45 -17.19
C ALA A 322 -7.20 -9.71 -15.85
N ARG A 323 -8.36 -9.22 -15.44
CA ARG A 323 -8.56 -8.66 -14.11
C ARG A 323 -8.85 -9.77 -13.12
N CYS A 324 -8.10 -9.79 -12.03
CA CYS A 324 -8.17 -10.83 -11.01
C CYS A 324 -8.62 -10.25 -9.66
N LYS A 325 -9.66 -10.82 -9.06
CA LYS A 325 -10.11 -10.52 -7.70
C LYS A 325 -9.98 -11.77 -6.84
N ALA A 326 -9.19 -11.69 -5.76
CA ALA A 326 -8.98 -12.80 -4.83
C ALA A 326 -9.87 -12.66 -3.59
N ALA A 327 -10.30 -13.79 -3.02
CA ALA A 327 -10.93 -13.86 -1.71
C ALA A 327 -10.51 -15.13 -0.95
N ALA A 328 -10.65 -15.06 0.38
CA ALA A 328 -10.32 -16.15 1.28
C ALA A 328 -11.36 -17.28 1.30
N THR A 329 -12.58 -17.03 0.81
CA THR A 329 -13.68 -18.01 0.80
C THR A 329 -14.22 -18.22 -0.60
N ALA A 330 -14.60 -19.47 -0.90
CA ALA A 330 -15.19 -19.84 -2.18
C ALA A 330 -16.57 -19.17 -2.34
N GLU A 331 -17.29 -19.02 -1.25
CA GLU A 331 -18.64 -18.44 -1.19
C GLU A 331 -18.63 -16.99 -1.69
N LEU A 332 -17.67 -16.16 -1.23
CA LEU A 332 -17.59 -14.77 -1.65
C LEU A 332 -17.25 -14.63 -3.14
N ILE A 333 -16.37 -15.49 -3.66
CA ILE A 333 -16.08 -15.53 -5.10
C ILE A 333 -17.31 -15.99 -5.89
N SER A 334 -18.03 -16.98 -5.38
CA SER A 334 -19.25 -17.49 -6.00
C SER A 334 -20.32 -16.40 -6.10
N GLU A 335 -20.56 -15.65 -5.02
CA GLU A 335 -21.51 -14.52 -5.01
C GLU A 335 -21.13 -13.46 -6.05
N LEU A 336 -19.85 -13.04 -6.08
CA LEU A 336 -19.36 -12.07 -7.04
C LEU A 336 -19.47 -12.57 -8.49
N TYR A 337 -19.18 -13.84 -8.73
CA TYR A 337 -19.31 -14.48 -10.04
C TYR A 337 -20.78 -14.54 -10.47
N GLN A 338 -21.70 -14.88 -9.55
CA GLN A 338 -23.13 -14.95 -9.85
C GLN A 338 -23.72 -13.57 -10.16
N ALA A 339 -23.24 -12.52 -9.51
CA ALA A 339 -23.67 -11.14 -9.78
C ALA A 339 -23.27 -10.60 -11.17
N LEU A 340 -22.30 -11.23 -11.86
CA LEU A 340 -21.89 -10.79 -13.21
C LEU A 340 -22.96 -11.12 -14.26
N PRO A 341 -23.28 -10.18 -15.17
CA PRO A 341 -24.23 -10.42 -16.26
C PRO A 341 -23.61 -11.32 -17.33
N GLY A 342 -24.36 -12.29 -17.82
CA GLY A 342 -23.86 -13.22 -18.83
C GLY A 342 -24.56 -14.56 -18.81
N TYR A 343 -24.09 -15.48 -19.63
CA TYR A 343 -24.54 -16.87 -19.66
C TYR A 343 -23.37 -17.82 -19.45
N GLU A 344 -23.63 -18.92 -18.77
CA GLU A 344 -22.63 -19.94 -18.48
C GLU A 344 -22.53 -20.92 -19.65
N ASP A 345 -21.30 -21.20 -20.10
CA ASP A 345 -20.98 -22.22 -21.09
C ASP A 345 -19.66 -22.93 -20.73
N GLU A 346 -19.35 -23.98 -21.49
CA GLU A 346 -18.11 -24.74 -21.34
C GLU A 346 -17.32 -24.70 -22.65
N ILE A 347 -16.00 -24.59 -22.54
CA ILE A 347 -15.09 -24.70 -23.69
C ILE A 347 -14.15 -25.90 -23.53
N PRO A 348 -13.68 -26.49 -24.64
CA PRO A 348 -12.60 -27.48 -24.59
C PRO A 348 -11.33 -26.89 -23.96
N SER A 349 -10.71 -27.66 -23.09
CA SER A 349 -9.44 -27.39 -22.42
C SER A 349 -8.61 -28.67 -22.39
N GLU A 350 -7.30 -28.57 -22.20
CA GLU A 350 -6.41 -29.74 -22.15
C GLU A 350 -6.87 -30.78 -21.11
N ASP A 351 -7.41 -30.33 -19.98
CA ASP A 351 -7.92 -31.17 -18.88
C ASP A 351 -9.43 -31.50 -18.97
N GLY A 352 -10.08 -31.26 -20.11
CA GLY A 352 -11.51 -31.55 -20.31
C GLY A 352 -12.34 -30.32 -20.67
N ALA A 353 -13.44 -30.07 -19.94
CA ALA A 353 -14.32 -28.93 -20.16
C ALA A 353 -14.04 -27.81 -19.14
N PHE A 354 -13.80 -26.59 -19.62
CA PHE A 354 -13.55 -25.42 -18.79
C PHE A 354 -14.80 -24.55 -18.71
N LYS A 355 -15.34 -24.42 -17.50
CA LYS A 355 -16.54 -23.62 -17.22
C LYS A 355 -16.22 -22.14 -17.21
N ARG A 356 -17.09 -21.35 -17.85
CA ARG A 356 -17.02 -19.89 -17.83
C ARG A 356 -18.41 -19.28 -17.89
N LYS A 357 -18.47 -17.98 -17.59
CA LYS A 357 -19.60 -17.11 -17.90
C LYS A 357 -19.18 -16.15 -19.01
N ARG A 358 -19.78 -16.25 -20.19
CA ARG A 358 -19.58 -15.24 -21.24
C ARG A 358 -20.36 -13.99 -20.87
N LEU A 359 -19.64 -12.89 -20.70
CA LEU A 359 -20.23 -11.63 -20.25
C LEU A 359 -21.01 -11.00 -21.41
N THR A 360 -22.22 -10.55 -21.12
CA THR A 360 -22.94 -9.70 -22.07
C THR A 360 -22.33 -8.30 -22.01
N PRO A 361 -22.16 -7.61 -23.15
CA PRO A 361 -21.82 -6.19 -23.12
C PRO A 361 -22.92 -5.47 -22.34
N SER A 362 -22.60 -4.96 -21.15
CA SER A 362 -23.41 -3.90 -20.59
C SER A 362 -23.33 -2.71 -21.55
N SER A 363 -24.46 -2.05 -21.84
CA SER A 363 -24.50 -0.75 -22.52
C SER A 363 -23.34 0.16 -22.06
N PRO A 364 -22.78 0.99 -22.95
CA PRO A 364 -21.43 1.52 -22.80
C PRO A 364 -21.23 2.21 -21.46
N VAL A 365 -20.17 1.81 -20.75
CA VAL A 365 -19.53 2.68 -19.78
C VAL A 365 -19.14 3.94 -20.57
N PRO A 366 -19.53 5.16 -20.14
CA PRO A 366 -19.19 6.36 -20.87
C PRO A 366 -17.67 6.44 -21.03
N THR A 367 -17.23 6.48 -22.27
CA THR A 367 -15.86 6.80 -22.61
C THR A 367 -15.53 8.16 -22.01
N ARG A 368 -14.39 8.23 -21.33
CA ARG A 368 -13.73 9.48 -20.96
C ARG A 368 -13.22 10.10 -22.26
N ASP A 369 -14.13 10.72 -23.01
CA ASP A 369 -13.89 11.74 -24.06
C ASP A 369 -15.24 12.01 -24.74
N GLY A 370 -15.89 13.09 -24.28
CA GLY A 370 -17.09 13.65 -24.88
C GLY A 370 -16.86 15.12 -25.18
N ALA A 371 -15.97 15.41 -26.13
CA ALA A 371 -16.00 16.70 -26.82
C ALA A 371 -17.24 16.71 -27.73
N PRO A 372 -18.08 17.76 -27.70
CA PRO A 372 -19.23 17.82 -28.59
C PRO A 372 -18.76 18.05 -30.04
N PRO A 373 -19.40 17.43 -31.04
CA PRO A 373 -19.16 17.79 -32.42
C PRO A 373 -19.73 19.19 -32.68
N ASN A 374 -18.89 20.06 -33.25
CA ASN A 374 -19.32 21.32 -33.87
C ASN A 374 -20.43 21.03 -34.88
N ALA A 375 -21.56 21.71 -34.73
CA ALA A 375 -22.54 21.92 -35.78
C ALA A 375 -22.53 23.40 -36.16
N SER A 376 -22.60 23.61 -37.47
CA SER A 376 -22.46 24.82 -38.26
C SER A 376 -23.30 26.03 -37.82
#